data_AF-A0A6V7IRW5-F1
#
_entry.id   AF-A0A6V7IRW5-F1
#
_cell.length_a   1.000
_cell.length_b   1.000
_cell.length_c   1.000
_cell.angle_alpha   90.00
_cell.angle_beta   90.00
_cell.angle_gamma   90.00
#
_symmetry.space_group_name_H-M   'P 1'
#
loop_
_entity.id
_entity.type
_entity.pdbx_description
1 polymer ?
#
loop_
_entity_poly.entity_id
_entity_poly.type
_entity_poly.pdbx_seq_one_letter_code
_entity_poly.pdbx_strand_id
1 'polypeptide(L)' 'MTKPILYGTAVSGPSRAVYLVIEALGLDVELRDVDLYTKQTLTAEFIK' A
#
# COMPACT_ATOMS: atom_id res chain seq x y z
N MET A 1 -15.09 5.37 12.50
CA MET A 1 -13.69 5.84 12.50
C MET A 1 -13.16 5.74 11.09
N THR A 2 -12.28 6.64 10.67
CA THR A 2 -11.69 6.60 9.32
C THR A 2 -10.74 5.41 9.22
N LYS A 3 -10.90 4.59 8.18
CA LYS A 3 -10.08 3.42 7.90
C LYS A 3 -8.68 3.86 7.43
N PRO A 4 -7.57 3.36 8.00
CA PRO A 4 -6.24 3.62 7.48
C PRO A 4 -6.10 3.15 6.03
N ILE A 5 -5.30 3.85 5.22
CA ILE A 5 -5.02 3.49 3.83
C ILE A 5 -3.56 3.03 3.73
N LEU A 6 -3.35 1.86 3.14
CA LEU A 6 -2.03 1.37 2.78
C LEU A 6 -1.86 1.43 1.26
N TYR A 7 -0.90 2.24 0.83
CA TYR A 7 -0.46 2.33 -0.56
C TYR A 7 0.63 1.28 -0.80
N GLY A 8 0.43 0.40 -1.79
CA GLY A 8 1.42 -0.62 -2.11
C GLY A 8 1.07 -1.39 -3.37
N THR A 9 1.89 -2.36 -3.73
CA THR A 9 1.59 -3.23 -4.86
C THR A 9 1.99 -4.66 -4.56
N ALA A 10 1.19 -5.63 -5.01
CA ALA A 10 1.44 -7.04 -4.76
C ALA A 10 2.74 -7.55 -5.39
N VAL A 11 3.30 -6.85 -6.40
CA VAL A 11 4.60 -7.23 -7.00
C VAL A 11 5.78 -6.91 -6.08
N SER A 12 5.62 -5.95 -5.16
CA SER A 12 6.66 -5.51 -4.24
C SER A 12 6.78 -6.46 -3.04
N GLY A 13 7.99 -6.99 -2.82
CA GLY A 13 8.33 -7.80 -1.64
C GLY A 13 7.96 -7.15 -0.30
N PRO A 14 8.38 -5.90 -0.01
CA PRO A 14 8.03 -5.24 1.24
C PRO A 14 6.53 -4.95 1.38
N SER A 15 5.80 -4.63 0.30
CA SER A 15 4.35 -4.45 0.38
C SER A 15 3.64 -5.73 0.82
N ARG A 16 4.02 -6.90 0.27
CA ARG A 16 3.46 -8.19 0.69
C ARG A 16 3.74 -8.51 2.16
N ALA A 17 4.92 -8.15 2.67
CA ALA A 17 5.23 -8.34 4.09
C ALA A 17 4.27 -7.58 5.00
N VAL A 18 3.91 -6.34 4.64
CA VAL A 18 2.93 -5.55 5.39
C VAL A 18 1.52 -6.12 5.25
N TYR A 19 1.13 -6.59 4.07
CA TYR A 19 -0.19 -7.21 3.84
C TYR A 19 -0.40 -8.44 4.74
N LEU A 20 0.62 -9.29 4.87
CA LEU A 20 0.58 -10.46 5.75
C LEU A 20 0.40 -10.07 7.22
N VAL A 21 1.03 -8.98 7.67
CA VAL A 21 0.86 -8.48 9.05
C VAL A 21 -0.54 -7.92 9.27
N ILE A 22 -1.09 -7.17 8.30
CA ILE A 22 -2.46 -6.65 8.35
C ILE A 22 -3.46 -7.79 8.50
N GLU A 23 -3.31 -8.83 7.68
CA GLU A 23 -4.15 -10.02 7.72
C GLU A 23 -4.01 -10.78 9.05
N ALA A 24 -2.77 -11.02 9.50
CA ALA A 24 -2.49 -11.74 10.75
C ALA A 24 -3.05 -11.03 12.00
N LEU A 25 -3.13 -9.70 11.97
CA LEU A 25 -3.65 -8.88 13.08
C LEU A 25 -5.15 -8.54 12.93
N GLY A 26 -5.80 -8.92 11.83
CA GLY A 26 -7.19 -8.60 11.57
C GLY A 26 -7.47 -7.09 11.47
N LEU A 27 -6.50 -6.32 10.95
CA LEU A 27 -6.64 -4.86 10.86
C LEU A 27 -7.55 -4.48 9.70
N ASP A 28 -8.51 -3.58 9.97
CA ASP A 28 -9.35 -2.99 8.94
C ASP A 28 -8.57 -1.87 8.21
N VAL A 29 -7.95 -2.19 7.07
CA VAL A 29 -7.11 -1.27 6.26
C VAL A 29 -7.57 -1.26 4.79
N GLU A 30 -7.63 -0.08 4.16
CA GLU A 30 -7.93 0.08 2.73
C GLU A 30 -6.62 -0.12 1.97
N LEU A 31 -6.58 -1.09 1.05
CA LEU A 31 -5.44 -1.27 0.17
C LEU A 31 -5.64 -0.44 -1.09
N ARG A 32 -4.69 0.45 -1.38
CA ARG A 32 -4.67 1.24 -2.61
C ARG A 32 -3.46 0.84 -3.45
N ASP A 33 -3.72 0.33 -4.65
CA ASP A 33 -2.66 -0.14 -5.53
C ASP A 33 -1.80 1.04 -6.02
N VAL A 34 -0.49 0.81 -6.12
CA VAL A 34 0.49 1.76 -6.62
C VAL A 34 1.14 1.20 -7.88
N ASP A 35 0.96 1.90 -8.99
CA ASP A 35 1.52 1.50 -10.27
C ASP A 35 2.98 1.97 -10.42
N LEU A 36 3.88 0.99 -10.38
CA LEU A 36 5.31 1.22 -10.56
C LEU A 36 5.72 1.38 -12.03
N TYR A 37 4.93 0.88 -12.99
CA TYR A 37 5.21 1.01 -14.42
C TYR A 37 4.97 2.43 -14.90
N THR A 38 3.91 3.09 -14.40
CA THR A 38 3.64 4.50 -14.66
C THR A 38 4.48 5.45 -13.81
N LYS A 39 5.36 4.91 -12.95
CA LYS A 39 6.19 5.68 -12.01
C LYS A 39 5.35 6.56 -11.08
N GLN A 40 4.18 6.08 -10.63
CA GLN A 40 3.28 6.82 -9.74
C GLN A 40 4.00 7.30 -8.47
N THR A 41 4.95 6.51 -7.96
CA THR A 41 5.78 6.85 -6.80
C THR A 41 6.70 8.07 -7.00
N LEU A 42 6.88 8.54 -8.23
CA LEU A 42 7.69 9.72 -8.56
C LEU A 42 6.85 10.98 -8.79
N THR A 43 5.52 10.87 -8.71
CA THR A 43 4.64 12.03 -8.86
C THR A 43 4.75 12.95 -7.63
N ALA A 44 4.51 14.24 -7.83
CA ALA A 44 4.49 15.21 -6.74
C ALA A 44 3.37 14.95 -5.72
N GLU A 45 2.33 14.19 -6.09
CA GLU A 45 1.29 13.75 -5.17
C GLU A 45 1.82 12.69 -4.19
N PHE A 46 2.63 11.75 -4.67
CA PHE A 46 3.12 10.62 -3.85
C PHE A 46 4.34 10.95 -2.99
N ILE A 47 5.18 11.91 -3.42
CA ILE A 47 6.40 12.30 -2.70
C ILE A 47 6.13 13.19 -1.48
N LYS A 48 4.99 13.89 -1.46
CA LYS A 48 4.61 14.83 -0.39
C LYS A 48 4.11 14.11 0.86
#